data_AF-A0AAV5IDV8-F1
#
_entry.id   AF-A0AAV5IDV8-F1
#
_cell.length_a   1.000
_cell.length_b   1.000
_cell.length_c   1.000
_cell.angle_alpha   90.00
_cell.angle_beta   90.00
_cell.angle_gamma   90.00
#
_symmetry.space_group_name_H-M   'P 1'
#
loop_
_entity.id
_entity.type
_entity.pdbx_description
1 polymer ?
#
loop_
_entity_poly.entity_id
_entity_poly.type
_entity_poly.pdbx_seq_one_letter_code
_entity_poly.pdbx_strand_id
1 'polypeptide(L)'
;MQMEAENVEDTSPSSPPTSARDNLVPLASASQQPYVSELLSFTLDRLHKEPELLRVDAERIQRQMQEVAVGNYRAFIAAADALVAIKEEVSSIDKHLESLITEIPKLTSGCTEFLESAEDILEKRKMNQTLLVNHDVYEMEIMMKLLI
;
A
#
# COMPACT_ATOMS: atom_id res chain seq x y z
N MET A 1 13.61 -61.26 -51.45
CA MET A 1 14.75 -60.35 -51.22
C MET A 1 14.28 -59.27 -50.27
N GLN A 2 14.74 -59.17 -49.03
CA GLN A 2 15.57 -60.07 -48.21
C GLN A 2 14.73 -60.43 -46.92
N MET A 3 14.96 -61.43 -46.05
CA MET A 3 16.18 -62.07 -45.49
C MET A 3 16.95 -61.11 -44.55
N GLU A 4 17.31 -61.39 -43.28
CA GLU A 4 16.85 -62.38 -42.27
C GLU A 4 15.97 -61.63 -41.20
N ALA A 5 15.69 -61.99 -39.94
CA ALA A 5 16.08 -63.00 -38.92
C ALA A 5 14.81 -63.37 -38.08
N GLU A 6 14.72 -64.16 -36.99
CA GLU A 6 15.59 -64.62 -35.88
C GLU A 6 15.97 -63.56 -34.81
N ASN A 7 15.95 -63.82 -33.49
CA ASN A 7 15.51 -65.00 -32.72
C ASN A 7 14.69 -64.63 -31.44
N VAL A 8 13.97 -65.61 -30.89
CA VAL A 8 13.18 -65.55 -29.65
C VAL A 8 14.03 -65.98 -28.44
N GLU A 9 13.90 -65.28 -27.30
CA GLU A 9 13.75 -65.85 -25.93
C GLU A 9 13.85 -64.75 -24.86
N ASP A 10 12.84 -64.64 -23.99
CA ASP A 10 13.04 -64.30 -22.58
C ASP A 10 11.92 -64.96 -21.76
N THR A 11 12.29 -65.61 -20.65
CA THR A 11 11.39 -66.40 -19.81
C THR A 11 11.61 -66.01 -18.35
N SER A 12 10.69 -65.22 -17.80
CA SER A 12 10.58 -65.03 -16.35
C SER A 12 10.22 -66.36 -15.65
N PRO A 13 10.56 -66.58 -14.36
CA PRO A 13 11.11 -65.61 -13.40
C PRO A 13 12.30 -66.09 -12.54
N SER A 14 13.16 -65.17 -12.11
CA SER A 14 13.79 -65.27 -10.77
C SER A 14 14.22 -63.90 -10.22
N SER A 15 13.69 -63.53 -9.05
CA SER A 15 14.17 -62.40 -8.25
C SER A 15 15.23 -62.87 -7.25
N PRO A 16 16.16 -62.01 -6.84
CA PRO A 16 15.93 -61.35 -5.54
C PRO A 16 15.76 -59.82 -5.67
N PRO A 17 14.81 -59.20 -4.95
CA PRO A 17 14.69 -57.75 -4.90
C PRO A 17 15.68 -57.17 -3.87
N THR A 18 16.76 -56.53 -4.34
CA THR A 18 17.69 -55.79 -3.48
C THR A 18 17.09 -54.46 -2.95
N SER A 19 15.87 -54.10 -3.38
CA SER A 19 15.12 -52.91 -2.93
C SER A 19 14.54 -53.09 -1.51
N ALA A 20 15.45 -53.12 -0.53
CA ALA A 20 15.16 -53.07 0.90
C ALA A 20 15.63 -51.75 1.54
N ARG A 21 15.97 -50.74 0.73
CA ARG A 21 16.49 -49.43 1.19
C ARG A 21 15.64 -48.23 0.79
N ASP A 22 14.73 -48.39 -0.17
CA ASP A 22 14.06 -47.28 -0.84
C ASP A 22 12.74 -46.86 -0.17
N ASN A 23 12.29 -47.61 0.85
CA ASN A 23 11.04 -47.38 1.61
C ASN A 23 11.27 -46.75 3.01
N LEU A 24 12.36 -46.01 3.20
CA LEU A 24 12.48 -45.13 4.36
C LEU A 24 11.56 -43.91 4.16
N VAL A 25 10.36 -43.99 4.73
CA VAL A 25 9.50 -42.81 4.96
C VAL A 25 10.35 -41.74 5.66
N PRO A 26 10.42 -40.49 5.17
CA PRO A 26 11.20 -39.43 5.80
C PRO A 26 10.78 -39.25 7.26
N LEU A 27 11.67 -39.63 8.19
CA LEU A 27 11.36 -39.72 9.63
C LEU A 27 10.99 -38.36 10.28
N ALA A 28 11.29 -37.26 9.59
CA ALA A 28 10.82 -35.91 9.90
C ALA A 28 10.72 -35.07 8.60
N SER A 29 10.19 -33.86 8.69
CA SER A 29 10.12 -32.94 7.53
C SER A 29 11.50 -32.51 7.03
N ALA A 30 11.59 -31.98 5.81
CA ALA A 30 12.86 -31.69 5.14
C ALA A 30 13.82 -30.76 5.91
N SER A 31 13.29 -29.85 6.73
CA SER A 31 14.08 -28.96 7.60
C SER A 31 14.57 -29.63 8.89
N GLN A 32 13.97 -30.75 9.29
CA GLN A 32 14.30 -31.52 10.49
C GLN A 32 15.24 -32.70 10.20
N GLN A 33 15.33 -33.14 8.94
CA GLN A 33 16.26 -34.18 8.48
C GLN A 33 17.72 -34.02 8.97
N PRO A 34 18.38 -32.84 8.90
CA PRO A 34 19.74 -32.70 9.41
C PRO A 34 19.84 -32.94 10.92
N TYR A 35 18.86 -32.48 11.71
CA TYR A 35 18.83 -32.71 13.16
C TYR A 35 18.59 -34.18 13.51
N VAL A 36 17.70 -34.87 12.78
CA VAL A 36 17.49 -36.32 12.94
C VAL A 36 18.73 -37.13 12.54
N SER A 37 19.46 -36.69 11.50
CA SER A 37 20.74 -37.29 11.13
C SER A 37 21.81 -37.08 12.20
N GLU A 38 21.78 -35.97 12.95
CA GLU A 38 22.69 -35.72 14.06
C GLU A 38 22.34 -36.61 15.27
N LEU A 39 21.06 -36.70 15.64
CA LEU A 39 20.52 -37.61 16.66
C LEU A 39 21.00 -39.05 16.47
N LEU A 40 20.88 -39.57 15.23
CA LEU A 40 21.24 -40.94 14.87
C LEU A 40 22.76 -41.18 14.84
N SER A 41 23.57 -40.12 14.94
CA SER A 41 25.03 -40.20 15.08
C SER A 41 25.49 -40.21 16.55
N PHE A 42 24.61 -39.91 17.51
CA PHE A 42 24.95 -39.83 18.93
C PHE A 42 25.02 -41.20 19.61
N THR A 43 25.89 -41.29 20.63
CA THR A 43 25.89 -42.41 21.56
C THR A 43 24.72 -42.35 22.53
N LEU A 44 24.30 -43.50 23.07
CA LEU A 44 23.13 -43.62 23.94
C LEU A 44 23.17 -42.68 25.16
N ASP A 45 24.35 -42.53 25.79
CA ASP A 45 24.62 -41.58 26.89
C ASP A 45 24.43 -40.10 26.55
N ARG A 46 24.50 -39.74 25.26
CA ARG A 46 24.36 -38.37 24.76
C ARG A 46 22.91 -38.14 24.35
N LEU A 47 22.32 -39.09 23.65
CA LEU A 47 20.89 -39.12 23.29
C LEU A 47 19.97 -39.13 24.54
N HIS A 48 20.38 -39.77 25.64
CA HIS A 48 19.61 -39.74 26.90
C HIS A 48 19.65 -38.38 27.62
N LYS A 49 20.68 -37.56 27.37
CA LYS A 49 20.81 -36.20 27.96
C LYS A 49 20.17 -35.12 27.09
N GLU A 50 20.01 -35.41 25.81
CA GLU A 50 19.36 -34.53 24.83
C GLU A 50 17.93 -34.07 25.19
N PRO A 51 16.98 -34.92 25.65
CA PRO A 51 15.65 -34.43 26.01
C PRO A 51 15.66 -33.42 27.17
N GLU A 52 16.56 -33.61 28.16
CA GLU A 52 16.75 -32.64 29.25
C GLU A 52 17.44 -31.34 28.76
N LEU A 53 18.40 -31.46 27.84
CA LEU A 53 19.02 -30.29 27.21
C LEU A 53 17.99 -29.48 26.41
N LEU A 54 17.14 -30.13 25.60
CA LEU A 54 16.06 -29.48 24.88
C LEU A 54 15.02 -28.84 25.81
N ARG A 55 14.70 -29.49 26.95
CA ARG A 55 13.80 -28.91 27.96
C ARG A 55 14.38 -27.62 28.54
N VAL A 56 15.66 -27.63 28.95
CA VAL A 56 16.35 -26.44 29.50
C VAL A 56 16.49 -25.34 28.45
N ASP A 57 16.81 -25.67 27.20
CA ASP A 57 16.91 -24.70 26.12
C ASP A 57 15.54 -24.11 25.74
N ALA A 58 14.46 -24.90 25.75
CA ALA A 58 13.10 -24.41 25.56
C ALA A 58 12.66 -23.47 26.69
N GLU A 59 12.92 -23.82 27.95
CA GLU A 59 12.67 -22.95 29.12
C GLU A 59 13.47 -21.64 29.04
N ARG A 60 14.73 -21.70 28.58
CA ARG A 60 15.56 -20.51 28.35
C ARG A 60 14.99 -19.62 27.25
N ILE A 61 14.68 -20.21 26.08
CA ILE A 61 14.11 -19.47 24.93
C ILE A 61 12.76 -18.86 25.30
N GLN A 62 11.91 -19.57 26.05
CA GLN A 62 10.64 -19.06 26.54
C GLN A 62 10.84 -17.83 27.43
N ARG A 63 11.79 -17.87 28.38
CA ARG A 63 12.10 -16.72 29.23
C ARG A 63 12.67 -15.54 28.43
N GLN A 64 13.62 -15.78 27.53
CA GLN A 64 14.19 -14.74 26.67
C GLN A 64 13.12 -14.08 25.78
N MET A 65 12.22 -14.87 25.19
CA MET A 65 11.09 -14.37 24.41
C MET A 65 10.12 -13.55 25.28
N GLN A 66 9.89 -13.96 26.53
CA GLN A 66 9.02 -13.24 27.47
C GLN A 66 9.65 -11.93 27.96
N GLU A 67 10.96 -11.89 28.21
CA GLU A 67 11.73 -10.67 28.52
C GLU A 67 11.73 -9.68 27.34
N VAL A 68 11.97 -10.17 26.11
CA VAL A 68 11.90 -9.35 24.89
C VAL A 68 10.48 -8.83 24.65
N ALA A 69 9.45 -9.67 24.85
CA ALA A 69 8.06 -9.26 24.72
C ALA A 69 7.71 -8.17 25.74
N VAL A 70 7.98 -8.37 27.03
CA VAL A 70 7.67 -7.39 28.10
C VAL A 70 8.46 -6.10 27.92
N GLY A 71 9.75 -6.17 27.60
CA GLY A 71 10.60 -5.00 27.39
C GLY A 71 10.18 -4.17 26.18
N ASN A 72 9.81 -4.83 25.07
CA ASN A 72 9.46 -4.17 23.82
C ASN A 72 7.97 -3.83 23.69
N TYR A 73 7.09 -4.34 24.57
CA TYR A 73 5.64 -4.10 24.52
C TYR A 73 5.28 -2.60 24.55
N ARG A 74 6.04 -1.80 25.31
CA ARG A 74 5.86 -0.33 25.34
C ARG A 74 6.18 0.34 24.01
N ALA A 75 7.16 -0.16 23.27
CA ALA A 75 7.47 0.36 21.93
C ALA A 75 6.41 -0.07 20.91
N PHE A 76 5.86 -1.29 21.04
CA PHE A 76 4.76 -1.75 20.19
C PHE A 76 3.46 -0.96 20.43
N ILE A 77 3.11 -0.65 21.69
CA ILE A 77 2.00 0.25 22.02
C ILE A 77 2.25 1.64 21.42
N ALA A 78 3.40 2.26 21.69
CA ALA A 78 3.70 3.59 21.17
C ALA A 78 3.71 3.66 19.63
N ALA A 79 4.12 2.59 18.95
CA ALA A 79 4.03 2.48 17.49
C ALA A 79 2.59 2.31 17.00
N ALA A 80 1.73 1.58 17.72
CA ALA A 80 0.32 1.46 17.40
C ALA A 80 -0.44 2.78 17.63
N ASP A 81 -0.18 3.47 18.74
CA ASP A 81 -0.75 4.79 19.05
C ASP A 81 -0.35 5.83 18.00
N ALA A 82 0.94 5.85 17.61
CA ALA A 82 1.44 6.71 16.54
C ALA A 82 0.81 6.39 15.18
N LEU A 83 0.59 5.10 14.86
CA LEU A 83 -0.10 4.69 13.63
C LEU A 83 -1.57 5.12 13.60
N VAL A 84 -2.27 5.09 14.75
CA VAL A 84 -3.64 5.63 14.87
C VAL A 84 -3.64 7.14 14.67
N ALA A 85 -2.76 7.89 15.35
CA ALA A 85 -2.66 9.34 15.21
C ALA A 85 -2.35 9.77 13.75
N ILE A 86 -1.41 9.10 13.08
CA ILE A 86 -1.10 9.34 11.66
C ILE A 86 -2.34 9.09 10.77
N LYS A 87 -3.12 8.04 11.05
CA LYS A 87 -4.35 7.75 10.31
C LYS A 87 -5.44 8.81 10.51
N GLU A 88 -5.56 9.35 11.72
CA GLU A 88 -6.49 10.43 12.03
C GLU A 88 -6.09 11.74 11.34
N GLU A 89 -4.81 12.11 11.36
CA GLU A 89 -4.28 13.26 10.63
C GLU A 89 -4.44 13.13 9.10
N VAL A 90 -4.19 11.95 8.53
CA VAL A 90 -4.45 11.69 7.10
C VAL A 90 -5.95 11.86 6.79
N SER A 91 -6.85 11.38 7.66
CA SER A 91 -8.30 11.61 7.52
C SER A 91 -8.70 13.06 7.78
N SER A 92 -7.89 13.86 8.48
CA SER A 92 -8.07 15.30 8.62
C SER A 92 -7.72 16.01 7.32
N ILE A 93 -6.56 15.70 6.74
CA ILE A 93 -6.08 16.25 5.45
C ILE A 93 -7.09 15.95 4.33
N ASP A 94 -7.59 14.72 4.24
CA ASP A 94 -8.62 14.28 3.28
C ASP A 94 -9.86 15.19 3.29
N LYS A 95 -10.40 15.49 4.49
CA LYS A 95 -11.54 16.42 4.67
C LYS A 95 -11.21 17.87 4.26
N HIS A 96 -9.99 18.32 4.52
CA HIS A 96 -9.55 19.66 4.11
C HIS A 96 -9.39 19.76 2.59
N LEU A 97 -8.96 18.69 1.91
CA LEU A 97 -8.88 18.62 0.45
C LEU A 97 -10.27 18.62 -0.19
N GLU A 98 -11.21 17.81 0.30
CA GLU A 98 -12.61 17.81 -0.16
C GLU A 98 -13.27 19.19 0.04
N SER A 99 -13.02 19.85 1.19
CA SER A 99 -13.47 21.22 1.41
C SER A 99 -12.83 22.21 0.42
N LEU A 100 -11.53 22.07 0.12
CA LEU A 100 -10.84 22.96 -0.82
C LEU A 100 -11.32 22.78 -2.26
N ILE A 101 -11.57 21.53 -2.68
CA ILE A 101 -12.21 21.18 -3.96
C ILE A 101 -13.62 21.78 -4.05
N THR A 102 -14.33 21.89 -2.93
CA THR A 102 -15.69 22.46 -2.86
C THR A 102 -15.69 24.00 -2.85
N GLU A 103 -14.71 24.65 -2.20
CA GLU A 103 -14.68 26.12 -2.06
C GLU A 103 -13.96 26.85 -3.21
N ILE A 104 -12.93 26.26 -3.85
CA ILE A 104 -12.22 26.91 -4.98
C ILE A 104 -13.19 27.27 -6.14
N PRO A 105 -14.11 26.39 -6.58
CA PRO A 105 -15.08 26.74 -7.62
C PRO A 105 -16.04 27.86 -7.21
N LYS A 106 -16.46 27.90 -5.94
CA LYS A 106 -17.34 28.97 -5.41
C LYS A 106 -16.62 30.32 -5.39
N LEU A 107 -15.38 30.34 -4.91
CA LEU A 107 -14.53 31.54 -4.95
C LEU A 107 -14.31 32.01 -6.39
N THR A 108 -14.09 31.08 -7.32
CA THR A 108 -13.95 31.38 -8.75
C THR A 108 -15.24 32.00 -9.32
N SER A 109 -16.42 31.43 -9.01
CA SER A 109 -17.72 31.96 -9.40
C SER A 109 -17.92 33.39 -8.89
N GLY A 110 -17.70 33.62 -7.59
CA GLY A 110 -17.82 34.95 -6.99
C GLY A 110 -16.84 35.97 -7.58
N CYS A 111 -15.62 35.54 -7.96
CA CYS A 111 -14.68 36.40 -8.69
C CYS A 111 -15.15 36.73 -10.11
N THR A 112 -15.78 35.79 -10.83
CA THR A 112 -16.36 36.08 -12.16
C THR A 112 -17.60 36.96 -12.08
N GLU A 113 -18.52 36.71 -11.13
CA GLU A 113 -19.72 37.52 -10.88
C GLU A 113 -19.35 38.97 -10.49
N PHE A 114 -18.30 39.14 -9.69
CA PHE A 114 -17.75 40.46 -9.34
C PHE A 114 -17.14 41.16 -10.56
N LEU A 115 -16.41 40.45 -11.42
CA LEU A 115 -15.78 41.01 -12.61
C LEU A 115 -16.83 41.45 -13.65
N GLU A 116 -17.84 40.62 -13.90
CA GLU A 116 -19.00 40.94 -14.74
C GLU A 116 -19.75 42.17 -14.20
N SER A 117 -20.04 42.19 -12.89
CA SER A 117 -20.67 43.35 -12.22
C SER A 117 -19.84 44.63 -12.34
N ALA A 118 -18.51 44.53 -12.30
CA ALA A 118 -17.62 45.68 -12.43
C ALA A 118 -17.56 46.22 -13.87
N GLU A 119 -17.54 45.33 -14.88
CA GLU A 119 -17.61 45.69 -16.30
C GLU A 119 -18.95 46.35 -16.64
N ASP A 120 -20.06 45.78 -16.17
CA ASP A 120 -21.42 46.31 -16.32
C ASP A 120 -21.57 47.72 -15.70
N ILE A 121 -20.93 47.99 -14.55
CA ILE A 121 -20.85 49.34 -13.95
C ILE A 121 -20.00 50.31 -14.80
N LEU A 122 -18.91 49.84 -15.43
CA LEU A 122 -18.05 50.65 -16.30
C LEU A 122 -18.76 51.01 -17.61
N GLU A 123 -19.48 50.06 -18.23
CA GLU A 123 -20.36 50.29 -19.39
C GLU A 123 -21.42 51.34 -19.07
N LYS A 124 -22.15 51.17 -17.96
CA LYS A 124 -23.17 52.12 -17.50
C LYS A 124 -22.59 53.51 -17.24
N ARG A 125 -21.38 53.62 -16.69
CA ARG A 125 -20.67 54.91 -16.53
C ARG A 125 -20.31 55.54 -17.87
N LYS A 126 -19.71 54.79 -18.79
CA LYS A 126 -19.32 55.24 -20.14
C LYS A 126 -20.52 55.71 -20.97
N MET A 127 -21.65 55.01 -20.87
CA MET A 127 -22.91 55.39 -21.49
C MET A 127 -23.45 56.70 -20.90
N ASN A 128 -23.56 56.82 -19.57
CA ASN A 128 -24.02 58.05 -18.92
C ASN A 128 -23.12 59.26 -19.25
N GLN A 129 -21.79 59.08 -19.29
CA GLN A 129 -20.86 60.14 -19.68
C GLN A 129 -21.06 60.57 -21.14
N THR A 130 -21.34 59.63 -22.04
CA THR A 130 -21.64 59.91 -23.46
C THR A 130 -22.97 60.64 -23.62
N LEU A 131 -24.00 60.26 -22.86
CA LEU A 131 -25.29 60.95 -22.83
C LEU A 131 -25.16 62.38 -22.29
N LEU A 132 -24.35 62.61 -21.25
CA LEU A 132 -24.10 63.94 -20.70
C LEU A 132 -23.40 64.85 -21.74
N VAL A 133 -22.31 64.37 -22.35
CA VAL A 133 -21.59 65.12 -23.38
C VAL A 133 -22.49 65.45 -24.58
N ASN A 134 -23.34 64.51 -25.00
CA ASN A 134 -24.30 64.76 -26.09
C ASN A 134 -25.39 65.77 -25.69
N HIS A 135 -25.88 65.74 -24.44
CA HIS A 135 -26.84 66.72 -23.93
C HIS A 135 -26.26 68.14 -23.97
N ASP A 136 -25.04 68.31 -23.47
CA ASP A 136 -24.33 69.60 -23.46
C ASP A 136 -24.10 70.12 -24.90
N VAL A 137 -23.80 69.22 -25.85
CA VAL A 137 -23.68 69.55 -27.28
C VAL A 137 -25.01 70.01 -27.87
N TYR A 138 -26.14 69.35 -27.56
CA TYR A 138 -27.44 69.76 -28.09
C TYR A 138 -27.93 71.10 -27.51
N GLU A 139 -27.72 71.38 -26.22
CA GLU A 139 -28.01 72.72 -25.68
C GLU A 139 -27.14 73.80 -26.31
N MET A 140 -25.84 73.54 -26.50
CA MET A 140 -24.93 74.47 -27.20
C MET A 140 -25.36 74.70 -28.66
N GLU A 141 -25.76 73.66 -29.39
CA GLU A 141 -26.22 73.80 -30.79
C GLU A 141 -27.54 74.58 -30.89
N ILE A 142 -28.46 74.38 -29.93
CA ILE A 142 -29.71 75.14 -29.84
C ILE A 142 -29.43 76.61 -29.49
N MET A 143 -28.56 76.90 -28.50
CA MET A 143 -28.17 78.28 -28.19
C MET A 143 -27.50 78.96 -29.38
N MET A 144 -26.61 78.26 -30.10
CA MET A 144 -25.92 78.81 -31.27
C MET A 144 -26.89 79.12 -32.43
N LYS A 145 -27.93 78.28 -32.62
CA LYS A 145 -29.00 78.51 -33.61
C LYS A 145 -30.01 79.58 -33.23
N LEU A 146 -30.10 79.97 -31.94
CA LEU A 146 -30.96 81.04 -31.46
C LEU A 146 -30.24 82.42 -31.45
N LEU A 147 -28.94 82.45 -31.72
CA LEU A 147 -28.09 83.65 -31.70
C LEU A 147 -27.77 84.23 -33.10
N ILE A 148 -28.42 83.71 -34.15
CA ILE A 148 -28.19 84.05 -35.58
C ILE A 148 -29.54 84.38 -36.24
#